data_AF-A0A6C0LZB9-F1
#
_entry.id   AF-A0A6C0LZB9-F1
#
_cell.length_a   1.000
_cell.length_b   1.000
_cell.length_c   1.000
_cell.angle_alpha   90.00
_cell.angle_beta   90.00
_cell.angle_gamma   90.00
#
_symmetry.space_group_name_H-M   'P 1'
#
loop_
_entity.id
_entity.type
_entity.pdbx_description
1 polymer ?
#
loop_
_entity_poly.entity_id
_entity_poly.type
_entity_poly.pdbx_seq_one_letter_code
_entity_poly.pdbx_strand_id
1 'polypeptide(L)'
;MKLNKLFEVKDSNIHGVGIFAKKKIKKNTKIDIGIKYYCYLFPCITKDFGSLINHSFKPNCTLEMYENNYFVTSNKVINNNEEITLNYNRTPWFIANAKDNYK
;
A
#
# COMPACT_ATOMS: atom_id res chain seq x y z
N MET A 1 -17.75 4.76 -2.56
CA MET A 1 -16.67 3.84 -2.16
C MET A 1 -16.84 2.53 -2.92
N LYS A 2 -15.98 2.21 -3.88
CA LYS A 2 -16.05 0.92 -4.58
C LYS A 2 -15.57 -0.14 -3.57
N LEU A 3 -16.45 -1.03 -3.13
CA LEU A 3 -16.12 -2.05 -2.14
C LEU A 3 -15.07 -3.00 -2.75
N ASN A 4 -13.78 -2.81 -2.47
CA ASN A 4 -12.75 -3.71 -2.97
C ASN A 4 -12.90 -5.06 -2.26
N LYS A 5 -13.02 -6.15 -3.03
CA LYS A 5 -13.31 -7.49 -2.48
C LYS A 5 -12.12 -8.10 -1.73
N LEU A 6 -10.94 -7.47 -1.79
CA LEU A 6 -9.70 -8.03 -1.24
C LEU A 6 -9.32 -7.49 0.13
N PHE A 7 -9.77 -6.30 0.52
CA PHE A 7 -9.32 -5.66 1.75
C PHE A 7 -10.41 -4.90 2.48
N GLU A 8 -10.16 -4.62 3.75
CA GLU A 8 -10.96 -3.79 4.64
C GLU A 8 -10.07 -2.91 5.51
N VAL A 9 -10.63 -1.83 6.05
CA VAL A 9 -9.95 -0.94 6.99
C VAL A 9 -10.28 -1.38 8.40
N LYS A 10 -9.28 -1.52 9.27
CA LYS A 10 -9.44 -1.82 10.70
C LYS A 10 -8.43 -1.01 11.52
N ASP A 11 -8.63 -0.96 12.82
CA ASP A 11 -7.61 -0.47 13.75
C ASP A 11 -6.34 -1.32 13.63
N SER A 12 -5.18 -0.66 13.61
CA SER A 12 -3.89 -1.28 13.41
C SER A 12 -3.08 -1.31 14.70
N ASN A 13 -2.37 -2.42 14.92
CA ASN A 13 -1.38 -2.54 16.00
C ASN A 13 -0.07 -1.82 15.68
N ILE A 14 0.13 -1.34 14.44
CA ILE A 14 1.29 -0.56 14.04
C ILE A 14 1.02 0.91 14.36
N HIS A 15 -0.01 1.49 13.74
CA HIS A 15 -0.40 2.88 13.98
C HIS A 15 -1.79 3.16 13.40
N GLY A 16 -2.65 3.87 14.16
CA GLY A 16 -3.95 4.35 13.71
C GLY A 16 -4.81 3.23 13.08
N VAL A 17 -5.13 3.40 11.81
CA VAL A 17 -5.84 2.38 11.01
C VAL A 17 -4.90 1.74 10.00
N GLY A 18 -5.23 0.53 9.56
CA GLY A 18 -4.50 -0.22 8.56
C GLY A 18 -5.43 -0.87 7.55
N ILE A 19 -4.84 -1.32 6.44
CA ILE A 19 -5.50 -2.14 5.42
C ILE A 19 -5.27 -3.61 5.75
N PHE A 20 -6.34 -4.40 5.86
CA PHE A 20 -6.30 -5.81 6.19
C PHE A 20 -6.89 -6.65 5.07
N ALA A 21 -6.31 -7.81 4.81
CA ALA A 21 -6.83 -8.74 3.80
C ALA A 21 -8.15 -9.39 4.27
N LYS A 22 -9.20 -9.32 3.44
CA LYS A 22 -10.53 -9.95 3.69
C LYS A 22 -10.57 -11.44 3.39
N LYS A 23 -9.53 -11.94 2.73
CA LYS A 23 -9.34 -13.34 2.35
C LYS A 23 -7.89 -13.57 2.00
N LYS A 24 -7.50 -14.83 1.83
CA LYS A 24 -6.16 -15.19 1.38
C LYS A 24 -5.85 -14.52 0.04
N ILE A 25 -4.74 -13.79 -0.02
CA ILE A 25 -4.18 -13.16 -1.22
C ILE A 25 -2.94 -13.95 -1.63
N LYS A 26 -2.88 -14.38 -2.89
CA LYS A 26 -1.72 -15.11 -3.43
C LYS A 26 -0.58 -14.14 -3.66
N LYS A 27 0.67 -14.61 -3.54
CA LYS A 27 1.85 -13.87 -3.96
C LYS A 27 1.69 -13.34 -5.41
N ASN A 28 2.26 -12.17 -5.70
CA ASN A 28 2.20 -11.44 -6.96
C ASN A 28 0.80 -10.97 -7.39
N THR A 29 -0.14 -10.84 -6.45
CA THR A 29 -1.45 -10.23 -6.72
C THR A 29 -1.35 -8.70 -6.63
N LYS A 30 -1.79 -8.00 -7.67
CA LYS A 30 -2.03 -6.55 -7.63
C LYS A 30 -3.32 -6.29 -6.84
N ILE A 31 -3.20 -5.74 -5.64
CA ILE A 31 -4.33 -5.61 -4.70
C ILE A 31 -5.21 -4.41 -5.09
N ASP A 32 -4.58 -3.24 -5.19
CA ASP A 32 -5.20 -2.00 -5.67
C ASP A 32 -4.10 -0.98 -6.03
N ILE A 33 -4.50 0.18 -6.53
CA ILE A 33 -3.62 1.30 -6.86
C ILE A 33 -3.26 2.05 -5.58
N GLY A 34 -1.98 2.02 -5.20
CA GLY A 34 -1.47 2.79 -4.06
C GLY A 34 -1.15 4.24 -4.44
N ILE A 35 -0.62 4.46 -5.64
CA ILE A 35 -0.34 5.80 -6.18
C ILE A 35 -0.87 5.88 -7.60
N LYS A 36 -1.76 6.85 -7.83
CA LYS A 36 -2.37 7.12 -9.12
C LYS A 36 -1.71 8.33 -9.78
N TYR A 37 -1.36 8.23 -11.06
CA TYR A 37 -0.94 9.41 -11.83
C TYR A 37 -2.14 10.10 -12.46
N TYR A 38 -2.19 11.42 -12.31
CA TYR A 38 -3.12 12.29 -13.01
C TYR A 38 -2.41 13.01 -14.16
N CYS A 39 -3.06 13.04 -15.33
CA CYS A 39 -2.52 13.64 -16.55
C CYS A 39 -1.10 13.15 -16.89
N TYR A 40 -0.77 11.91 -16.52
CA TYR A 40 0.56 11.30 -16.66
C TYR A 40 1.71 12.01 -15.92
N LEU A 41 1.43 13.05 -15.13
CA LEU A 41 2.46 13.95 -14.57
C LEU A 41 2.41 14.00 -13.04
N PHE A 42 1.23 13.90 -12.45
CA PHE A 42 1.04 14.17 -11.03
C PHE A 42 0.76 12.88 -10.26
N PRO A 43 1.76 12.30 -9.56
CA PRO A 43 1.53 11.16 -8.69
C PRO A 43 0.76 11.60 -7.44
N CYS A 44 -0.29 10.87 -7.11
CA CYS A 44 -1.08 11.09 -5.90
C CYS A 44 -1.32 9.76 -5.18
N ILE A 45 -1.06 9.74 -3.87
CA ILE A 45 -1.40 8.60 -3.02
C ILE A 45 -2.93 8.46 -2.99
N THR A 46 -3.45 7.26 -3.17
CA THR A 46 -4.90 7.03 -3.13
C THR A 46 -5.41 7.15 -1.69
N LYS A 47 -6.43 7.99 -1.47
CA LYS A 47 -6.97 8.26 -0.12
C LYS A 47 -7.59 7.00 0.51
N ASP A 48 -8.39 6.27 -0.26
CA ASP A 48 -9.16 5.12 0.24
C ASP A 48 -8.33 3.83 0.41
N PHE A 49 -7.04 3.85 0.04
CA PHE A 49 -6.20 2.65 0.08
C PHE A 49 -4.74 2.99 0.40
N GLY A 50 -4.01 3.65 -0.51
CA GLY A 50 -2.57 3.90 -0.38
C GLY A 50 -2.20 4.67 0.88
N SER A 51 -3.01 5.66 1.27
CA SER A 51 -2.75 6.50 2.46
C SER A 51 -2.99 5.78 3.79
N LEU A 52 -3.62 4.60 3.75
CA LEU A 52 -3.99 3.80 4.92
C LEU A 52 -3.04 2.59 5.11
N ILE A 53 -2.05 2.41 4.25
CA ILE A 53 -1.12 1.28 4.33
C ILE A 53 0.04 1.64 5.25
N ASN A 54 0.17 0.89 6.34
CA ASN A 54 1.21 1.11 7.33
C ASN A 54 2.61 0.66 6.88
N HIS A 55 3.59 1.21 7.59
CA HIS A 55 5.00 0.90 7.40
C HIS A 55 5.41 -0.41 8.09
N SER A 56 6.23 -1.21 7.41
CA SER A 56 6.99 -2.32 8.02
C SER A 56 8.34 -2.50 7.33
N PHE A 57 9.39 -2.79 8.11
CA PHE A 57 10.70 -3.18 7.58
C PHE A 57 10.72 -4.59 6.98
N LYS A 58 9.74 -5.43 7.34
CA LYS A 58 9.51 -6.77 6.76
C LYS A 58 8.12 -6.82 6.09
N PRO A 59 7.89 -6.00 5.04
CA PRO A 59 6.56 -5.82 4.48
C PRO A 59 6.10 -7.06 3.72
N ASN A 60 4.78 -7.23 3.60
CA ASN A 60 4.17 -8.28 2.78
C ASN A 60 3.77 -7.80 1.37
N CYS A 61 3.96 -6.52 1.08
CA CYS A 61 3.74 -5.92 -0.23
C CYS A 61 4.92 -5.06 -0.72
N THR A 62 4.89 -4.74 -2.00
CA THR A 62 5.78 -3.81 -2.72
C THR A 62 4.94 -2.89 -3.61
N LEU A 63 5.47 -1.71 -3.95
CA LEU A 63 4.89 -0.86 -5.00
C LEU A 63 5.52 -1.23 -6.35
N GLU A 64 4.68 -1.53 -7.33
CA GLU A 64 5.11 -1.90 -8.69
C GLU A 64 4.43 -1.01 -9.71
N MET A 65 5.22 -0.44 -10.63
CA MET A 65 4.68 0.42 -11.68
C MET A 65 4.03 -0.44 -12.79
N TYR A 66 2.77 -0.16 -13.09
CA TYR A 66 2.01 -0.81 -14.14
C TYR A 66 1.01 0.19 -14.75
N GLU A 67 0.97 0.29 -16.08
CA GLU A 67 0.09 1.23 -16.81
C GLU A 67 0.08 2.64 -16.20
N ASN A 68 1.27 3.18 -15.95
CA ASN A 68 1.49 4.53 -15.39
C ASN A 68 0.88 4.76 -13.99
N ASN A 69 0.71 3.71 -13.19
CA ASN A 69 0.31 3.81 -11.78
C ASN A 69 1.17 2.88 -10.93
N TYR A 70 1.32 3.16 -9.62
CA TYR A 70 1.92 2.20 -8.71
C TYR A 70 0.84 1.37 -8.04
N PHE A 71 0.87 0.07 -8.32
CA PHE A 71 0.03 -0.92 -7.66
C PHE A 71 0.74 -1.44 -6.41
N VAL A 72 -0.05 -1.70 -5.37
CA VAL A 72 0.42 -2.46 -4.21
C VAL A 72 0.30 -3.93 -4.55
N THR A 73 1.44 -4.58 -4.77
CA THR A 73 1.53 -5.99 -5.14
C THR A 73 2.00 -6.79 -3.93
N SER A 74 1.33 -7.91 -3.63
CA SER A 74 1.77 -8.84 -2.58
C SER A 74 3.09 -9.52 -2.96
N ASN A 75 4.13 -9.45 -2.12
CA ASN A 75 5.42 -10.10 -2.35
C ASN A 75 5.50 -11.52 -1.74
N LYS A 76 4.52 -11.88 -0.91
CA LYS A 76 4.29 -13.20 -0.32
C LYS A 76 2.78 -13.49 -0.25
N VAL A 77 2.41 -14.69 0.18
CA VAL A 77 1.02 -15.01 0.50
C VAL A 77 0.61 -14.21 1.74
N ILE A 78 -0.57 -13.60 1.69
CA ILE A 78 -1.16 -12.82 2.80
C ILE A 78 -2.42 -13.57 3.24
N ASN A 79 -2.50 -13.92 4.52
CA ASN A 79 -3.63 -14.67 5.06
C ASN A 79 -4.83 -13.75 5.33
N ASN A 80 -6.01 -14.35 5.53
CA ASN A 80 -7.17 -13.60 5.98
C ASN A 80 -6.85 -12.88 7.30
N ASN A 81 -7.28 -11.63 7.44
CA ASN A 81 -7.00 -10.73 8.56
C ASN A 81 -5.53 -10.35 8.77
N GLU A 82 -4.63 -10.63 7.82
CA GLU A 82 -3.26 -10.12 7.89
C GLU A 82 -3.22 -8.66 7.37
N GLU A 83 -2.50 -7.79 8.07
CA GLU A 83 -2.32 -6.38 7.69
C GLU A 83 -1.40 -6.27 6.47
N ILE A 84 -1.84 -5.54 5.46
CA ILE A 84 -1.07 -5.19 4.27
C ILE A 84 -0.15 -4.03 4.62
N THR A 85 1.16 -4.22 4.42
CA THR A 85 2.19 -3.25 4.81
C THR A 85 3.21 -3.04 3.69
N LEU A 86 3.78 -1.84 3.66
CA LEU A 86 4.84 -1.43 2.73
C LEU A 86 6.09 -1.01 3.49
N ASN A 87 7.25 -1.10 2.84
CA ASN A 87 8.45 -0.45 3.34
C ASN A 87 8.58 0.93 2.67
N TYR A 88 8.44 2.00 3.46
CA TYR A 88 8.48 3.39 2.99
C TYR A 88 9.87 3.79 2.49
N ASN A 89 10.93 3.12 2.96
CA ASN A 89 12.28 3.34 2.45
C ASN A 89 12.50 2.72 1.06
N ARG A 90 11.51 1.99 0.54
CA ARG A 90 11.50 1.38 -0.79
C ARG A 90 10.41 1.96 -1.70
N THR A 91 9.77 3.07 -1.30
CA THR A 91 8.83 3.79 -2.15
C THR A 91 9.57 4.70 -3.14
N PRO A 92 8.93 5.12 -4.24
CA PRO A 92 9.52 6.11 -5.14
C PRO A 92 9.94 7.38 -4.40
N TRP A 93 11.07 7.98 -4.80
CA TRP A 93 11.72 9.09 -4.09
C TRP A 93 10.82 10.32 -3.91
N PHE A 94 9.88 10.55 -4.81
CA PHE A 94 8.94 11.68 -4.74
C PHE A 94 7.79 11.48 -3.75
N ILE A 95 7.62 10.27 -3.20
CA ILE A 95 6.68 9.97 -2.10
C ILE A 95 7.43 9.47 -0.84
N ALA A 96 8.74 9.25 -0.93
CA ALA A 96 9.51 8.89 0.25
C ALA A 96 9.32 9.97 1.31
N ASN A 97 8.99 9.57 2.54
CA ASN A 97 8.90 10.51 3.66
C ASN A 97 10.17 11.38 3.70
N ALA A 98 10.02 12.64 4.09
CA ALA A 98 11.17 13.47 4.43
C ALA A 98 12.03 12.67 5.40
N LYS A 99 13.34 12.55 5.10
CA LYS A 99 14.28 11.90 6.03
C LYS A 99 14.09 12.55 7.41
N ASP A 100 14.15 11.77 8.49
CA ASP A 100 14.00 12.20 9.89
C ASP A 100 14.97 13.34 10.34
N ASN A 101 15.76 13.86 9.42
CA ASN A 101 16.75 14.93 9.58
C ASN A 101 16.15 16.35 9.47
N TYR A 102 14.83 16.48 9.29
CA TYR A 102 14.13 17.75 9.48
C TYR A 102 13.49 17.73 10.88
N LYS A 103 14.30 18.01 11.90
CA LYS A 103 13.84 18.37 13.24
C LYS A 103 13.95 19.88 13.43
#